data_AF-A0A0B1NWP5-F1
#
_entry.id   AF-A0A0B1NWP5-F1
#
_cell.length_a   1.000
_cell.length_b   1.000
_cell.length_c   1.000
_cell.angle_alpha   90.00
_cell.angle_beta   90.00
_cell.angle_gamma   90.00
#
_symmetry.space_group_name_H-M   'P 1'
#
loop_
_entity.id
_entity.type
_entity.pdbx_description
1 polymer ?
#
loop_
_entity_poly.entity_id
_entity_poly.type
_entity_poly.pdbx_seq_one_letter_code
_entity_poly.pdbx_strand_id
1 'polypeptide(L)'
;MAATKCRNCSGPHRADSRRCLARPTRSDAPTKEQLKTYRQMGEREYNAVQRAKVAEEKAASIDRTEIDLTDSQASEVSMTIDNSQATPVEDMTAVASRL
;
A
#
# COMPACT_ATOMS: atom_id res chain seq x y z
N MET A 1 -7.92 0.86 45.27
CA MET A 1 -9.38 0.83 45.55
C MET A 1 -10.01 -0.19 44.62
N ALA A 2 -10.49 -1.34 45.13
CA ALA A 2 -11.12 -2.36 44.30
C ALA A 2 -12.41 -1.80 43.69
N ALA A 3 -12.61 -1.98 42.38
CA ALA A 3 -13.83 -1.55 41.72
C ALA A 3 -15.01 -2.29 42.36
N THR A 4 -15.86 -1.55 43.07
CA THR A 4 -17.01 -2.15 43.74
C THR A 4 -18.02 -2.65 42.72
N LYS A 5 -18.12 -2.01 41.55
CA LYS A 5 -19.07 -2.36 40.48
C LYS A 5 -18.35 -2.99 39.30
N CYS A 6 -19.05 -3.88 38.59
CA CYS A 6 -18.54 -4.47 37.34
C CYS A 6 -18.27 -3.38 36.30
N ARG A 7 -17.05 -3.33 35.77
CA ARG A 7 -16.62 -2.31 34.78
C ARG A 7 -17.23 -2.50 33.40
N ASN A 8 -17.56 -3.74 33.02
CA ASN A 8 -18.04 -4.03 31.67
C ASN A 8 -19.53 -3.72 31.50
N CYS A 9 -20.35 -3.93 32.54
CA CYS A 9 -21.78 -3.60 32.47
C CYS A 9 -22.15 -2.32 33.22
N SER A 10 -21.24 -1.78 34.04
CA SER A 10 -21.50 -0.62 34.93
C SER A 10 -22.73 -0.76 35.84
N GLY A 11 -23.29 -1.97 35.94
CA GLY A 11 -24.55 -2.25 36.60
C GLY A 11 -24.44 -2.41 38.12
N PRO A 12 -25.52 -2.86 38.78
CA PRO A 12 -25.59 -2.98 40.24
C PRO A 12 -24.71 -4.12 40.78
N HIS A 13 -24.27 -5.03 39.92
CA HIS A 13 -23.47 -6.18 40.33
C HIS A 13 -22.05 -5.78 40.73
N ARG A 14 -21.54 -6.48 41.76
CA ARG A 14 -20.15 -6.39 42.17
C ARG A 14 -19.21 -6.91 41.07
N ALA A 15 -18.01 -6.35 40.99
CA ALA A 15 -17.03 -6.69 39.95
C ALA A 15 -16.56 -8.15 39.98
N ASP A 16 -16.65 -8.81 41.13
CA ASP A 16 -16.28 -10.22 41.35
C ASP A 16 -17.49 -11.17 41.32
N SER A 17 -18.72 -10.64 41.24
CA SER A 17 -19.95 -11.43 41.32
C SER A 17 -20.11 -12.40 40.16
N ARG A 18 -20.20 -13.70 40.46
CA ARG A 18 -20.48 -14.77 39.48
C ARG A 18 -21.86 -14.64 38.81
N ARG A 19 -22.75 -13.81 39.36
CA ARG A 19 -24.09 -13.57 38.78
C ARG A 19 -24.05 -12.60 37.59
N CYS A 20 -22.98 -11.83 37.42
CA CYS A 20 -22.82 -10.91 36.30
C CYS A 20 -22.15 -11.64 35.13
N LEU A 21 -22.86 -11.82 34.01
CA LEU A 21 -22.28 -12.46 32.82
C LEU A 21 -21.20 -11.60 32.16
N ALA A 22 -21.31 -10.28 32.27
CA ALA A 22 -20.31 -9.35 31.77
C ALA A 22 -19.08 -9.25 32.69
N ARG A 23 -18.99 -10.01 33.79
CA ARG A 23 -17.89 -9.91 34.75
C ARG A 23 -16.53 -10.06 34.06
N PRO A 24 -15.57 -9.15 34.30
CA PRO A 24 -14.21 -9.33 33.82
C PRO A 24 -13.60 -10.65 34.29
N THR A 25 -12.95 -11.38 33.39
CA THR A 25 -12.22 -12.61 33.72
C THR A 25 -10.94 -12.33 34.50
N ARG A 26 -10.40 -11.11 34.36
CA ARG A 26 -9.21 -10.62 35.05
C ARG A 26 -9.57 -9.33 35.78
N SER A 27 -9.16 -9.23 37.05
CA SER A 27 -9.39 -8.04 37.88
C SER A 27 -8.38 -6.93 37.59
N ASP A 28 -7.20 -7.29 37.10
CA ASP A 28 -6.07 -6.40 36.89
C ASP A 28 -5.98 -5.90 35.45
N ALA A 29 -5.36 -4.74 35.28
CA ALA A 29 -5.02 -4.23 33.97
C ALA A 29 -3.94 -5.12 33.32
N PRO A 30 -3.94 -5.26 31.98
CA PRO A 30 -2.87 -5.99 31.29
C PRO A 30 -1.50 -5.38 31.57
N THR A 31 -0.48 -6.24 31.71
CA THR A 31 0.90 -5.78 31.89
C THR A 31 1.47 -5.19 30.59
N LYS A 32 2.53 -4.39 30.69
CA LYS A 32 3.21 -3.81 29.51
C LYS A 32 3.62 -4.88 28.49
N GLU A 33 4.15 -6.01 28.96
CA GLU A 33 4.54 -7.12 28.09
C GLU A 33 3.34 -7.79 27.43
N GLN A 34 2.22 -7.97 28.16
CA GLN A 34 0.98 -8.49 27.57
C GLN A 34 0.44 -7.57 26.48
N LEU A 35 0.47 -6.25 26.71
CA LEU A 35 0.07 -5.27 25.71
C LEU A 35 0.99 -5.32 24.47
N LYS A 36 2.29 -5.55 24.66
CA LYS A 36 3.23 -5.73 23.55
C LYS A 36 2.87 -6.96 22.73
N THR A 37 2.62 -8.10 23.37
CA THR A 37 2.18 -9.33 22.68
C THR A 37 0.89 -9.10 21.91
N TYR A 38 -0.13 -8.47 22.52
CA TYR A 38 -1.39 -8.17 21.82
C TYR A 38 -1.19 -7.29 20.58
N ARG A 39 -0.29 -6.30 20.65
CA ARG A 39 0.07 -5.46 19.49
C ARG A 39 0.80 -6.26 18.41
N GLN A 40 1.77 -7.09 18.80
CA GLN A 40 2.51 -7.95 17.88
C GLN A 40 1.59 -8.91 17.11
N MET A 41 0.55 -9.45 17.77
CA MET A 41 -0.43 -10.33 17.11
C MET A 41 -1.18 -9.62 15.96
N GLY A 42 -1.40 -8.30 16.04
CA GLY A 42 -2.04 -7.51 14.99
C GLY A 42 -1.06 -6.82 14.02
N GLU A 43 0.24 -6.99 14.21
CA GLU A 43 1.28 -6.26 13.47
C GLU A 43 1.27 -6.62 11.98
N ARG A 44 0.94 -7.88 11.64
CA ARG A 44 0.82 -8.31 10.25
C ARG A 44 -0.26 -7.54 9.50
N GLU A 45 -1.45 -7.43 10.08
CA GLU A 45 -2.59 -6.75 9.46
C GLU A 45 -2.31 -5.26 9.32
N TYR A 46 -1.75 -4.64 10.36
CA TYR A 46 -1.31 -3.25 10.31
C TYR A 46 -0.30 -3.01 9.18
N ASN A 47 0.73 -3.85 9.07
CA ASN A 47 1.74 -3.73 8.02
C ASN A 47 1.15 -3.95 6.61
N ALA A 48 0.18 -4.87 6.47
CA ALA A 48 -0.51 -5.09 5.21
C ALA A 48 -1.29 -3.84 4.77
N VAL A 49 -2.04 -3.22 5.68
CA VAL A 49 -2.78 -1.97 5.42
C VAL A 49 -1.82 -0.84 5.02
N GLN A 50 -0.68 -0.71 5.70
CA GLN A 50 0.30 0.32 5.37
C GLN A 50 0.94 0.09 3.99
N ARG A 51 1.26 -1.16 3.64
CA ARG A 51 1.75 -1.48 2.28
C ARG A 51 0.70 -1.20 1.21
N ALA A 52 -0.57 -1.53 1.47
CA ALA A 52 -1.66 -1.26 0.53
C ALA A 52 -1.80 0.25 0.26
N LYS A 53 -1.79 1.08 1.31
CA LYS A 53 -1.83 2.55 1.17
C LYS A 53 -0.67 3.10 0.35
N VAL A 54 0.55 2.61 0.58
CA VAL A 54 1.73 3.03 -0.20
C VAL A 54 1.59 2.60 -1.66
N ALA A 55 1.07 1.40 -1.94
CA ALA A 55 0.85 0.94 -3.30
C ALA A 55 -0.22 1.75 -4.02
N GLU A 56 -1.31 2.11 -3.33
CA GLU A 56 -2.37 2.99 -3.83
C GLU A 56 -1.83 4.39 -4.17
N GLU A 57 -1.06 5.00 -3.27
CA GLU A 57 -0.45 6.31 -3.53
C GLU A 57 0.52 6.26 -4.72
N LYS A 58 1.30 5.19 -4.84
CA LYS A 58 2.18 4.96 -6.00
C LYS A 58 1.39 4.80 -7.29
N ALA A 59 0.34 3.99 -7.32
CA ALA A 59 -0.51 3.82 -8.48
C ALA A 59 -1.15 5.16 -8.90
N ALA A 60 -1.70 5.91 -7.94
CA ALA A 60 -2.26 7.23 -8.21
C ALA A 60 -1.23 8.24 -8.74
N SER A 61 0.03 8.14 -8.31
CA SER A 61 1.12 8.97 -8.86
C SER A 61 1.53 8.54 -10.27
N ILE A 62 1.55 7.23 -10.55
CA ILE A 62 1.86 6.69 -11.88
C ILE A 62 0.78 7.10 -12.88
N ASP A 63 -0.50 6.93 -12.52
CA ASP A 63 -1.64 7.34 -13.35
C ASP A 63 -1.55 8.83 -13.71
N ARG A 64 -1.18 9.69 -12.75
CA ARG A 64 -0.97 11.13 -13.00
C ARG A 64 0.19 11.39 -13.97
N THR A 65 1.29 10.65 -13.86
CA THR A 65 2.44 10.83 -14.75
C THR A 65 2.23 10.25 -16.15
N GLU A 66 1.47 9.15 -16.29
CA GLU A 66 1.16 8.56 -17.61
C GLU A 66 0.24 9.47 -18.43
N ILE A 67 -0.79 10.05 -17.81
CA ILE A 67 -1.70 11.00 -18.46
C ILE A 67 -0.92 12.23 -18.97
N ASP A 68 -0.04 12.79 -18.14
CA ASP A 68 0.80 13.96 -18.48
C ASP A 68 1.82 13.67 -19.60
N LEU A 69 2.35 12.44 -19.65
CA LEU A 69 3.27 11.99 -20.71
C LEU A 69 2.56 11.82 -22.05
N THR A 70 1.32 11.30 -22.05
CA THR A 70 0.53 11.11 -23.27
C THR A 70 0.03 12.42 -23.87
N ASP A 71 -0.32 13.39 -23.04
CA ASP A 71 -0.71 14.73 -23.50
C ASP A 71 0.50 15.49 -24.09
N SER A 72 1.70 15.27 -23.53
CA SER A 72 2.94 15.85 -24.05
C SER A 72 3.38 15.21 -25.37
N GLN A 73 3.32 13.87 -25.52
CA GLN A 73 3.72 13.20 -26.77
C GLN A 73 2.76 13.41 -27.94
N ALA A 74 1.46 13.66 -27.69
CA ALA A 74 0.50 13.96 -28.76
C ALA A 74 0.79 15.30 -29.46
N SER A 75 1.57 16.20 -28.83
CA SER A 75 1.96 17.48 -29.43
C SER A 75 3.21 17.39 -30.33
N GLU A 76 4.03 16.35 -30.21
CA GLU A 76 5.35 16.29 -30.87
C GLU A 76 5.34 15.49 -32.19
N VAL A 77 4.34 14.62 -32.40
CA VAL A 77 4.24 13.71 -33.56
C VAL A 77 3.29 14.24 -34.66
N SER A 78 3.25 15.56 -34.91
CA SER A 78 2.41 16.12 -36.00
C SER A 78 3.15 16.95 -37.05
N MET A 79 4.47 17.06 -37.00
CA MET A 79 5.23 17.84 -38.00
C MET A 79 6.46 17.13 -38.54
N THR A 80 6.36 15.91 -39.08
CA THR A 80 7.47 15.39 -39.92
C THR A 80 7.10 14.20 -40.80
N ILE A 81 5.97 14.26 -41.52
CA ILE A 81 5.78 13.36 -42.67
C ILE A 81 5.14 14.15 -43.79
N ASP A 82 5.97 14.87 -44.57
CA ASP A 82 5.94 14.71 -46.02
C ASP A 82 7.10 15.49 -46.67
N ASN A 83 8.08 14.77 -47.23
CA ASN A 83 8.67 15.14 -48.52
C ASN A 83 9.46 13.96 -49.12
N SER A 84 8.72 13.06 -49.75
CA SER A 84 8.93 12.60 -51.13
C SER A 84 10.35 12.54 -51.73
N GLN A 85 10.75 11.31 -52.07
CA GLN A 85 11.34 10.86 -53.35
C GLN A 85 12.66 11.48 -53.88
N ALA A 86 13.72 10.65 -53.95
CA ALA A 86 14.42 10.27 -55.19
C ALA A 86 15.71 9.48 -54.89
N THR A 87 15.87 8.29 -55.48
CA THR A 87 17.14 7.55 -55.59
C THR A 87 18.08 8.24 -56.60
N PRO A 88 19.42 8.20 -56.42
CA PRO A 88 20.20 7.33 -57.33
C PRO A 88 21.46 6.65 -56.71
N VAL A 89 21.69 5.41 -57.18
CA VAL A 89 22.94 4.72 -57.63
C VAL A 89 24.28 5.49 -57.45
N GLU A 90 25.46 4.97 -57.06
CA GLU A 90 26.19 3.71 -57.31
C GLU A 90 27.25 3.38 -56.24
N ASP A 91 27.52 2.07 -56.11
CA ASP A 91 28.78 1.35 -55.85
C ASP A 91 29.87 1.91 -54.91
N MET A 92 30.19 1.13 -53.87
CA MET A 92 31.56 1.05 -53.33
C MET A 92 31.85 -0.34 -52.72
N THR A 93 32.30 -1.23 -53.60
CA THR A 93 33.42 -2.19 -53.44
C THR A 93 33.52 -3.08 -52.19
N ALA A 94 33.44 -4.38 -52.50
CA ALA A 94 33.72 -5.55 -51.69
C ALA A 94 35.05 -5.54 -50.91
N VAL A 95 35.00 -5.87 -49.61
CA VAL A 95 36.01 -6.70 -48.93
C VAL A 95 35.34 -7.50 -47.81
N ALA A 96 35.20 -8.81 -47.98
CA ALA A 96 35.02 -9.76 -46.90
C ALA A 96 35.65 -11.11 -47.29
N SER A 97 36.98 -11.21 -47.16
CA SER A 97 37.68 -12.49 -47.21
C SER A 97 37.23 -13.33 -46.01
N ARG A 98 36.57 -14.46 -46.28
CA ARG A 98 36.40 -15.57 -45.34
C ARG A 98 37.03 -16.81 -45.97
N LEU A 99 38.14 -17.28 -45.40
CA LEU A 99 38.48 -18.67 -45.06
C LEU A 99 39.95 -18.74 -44.64
#